data_AF-A0A9E5Z156-F1
#
_entry.id   AF-A0A9E5Z156-F1
#
_cell.length_a   1.000
_cell.length_b   1.000
_cell.length_c   1.000
_cell.angle_alpha   90.00
_cell.angle_beta   90.00
_cell.angle_gamma   90.00
#
_symmetry.space_group_name_H-M   'P 1'
#
loop_
_entity.id
_entity.type
_entity.pdbx_description
1 polymer ?
#
loop_
_entity_poly.entity_id
_entity_poly.type
_entity_poly.pdbx_seq_one_letter_code
_entity_poly.pdbx_strand_id
1 'polypeptide(L)' 'MAFAFTFPAIDPVLIEIGPIVIRWYALAYIAGLLLGWQLMRRLARSVSDQIAEIDVD' A
#
# COMPACT_ATOMS: atom_id res chain seq x y z
N MET A 1 -14.94 18.92 -31.26
CA MET A 1 -15.55 17.71 -30.67
C MET A 1 -14.81 17.43 -29.37
N ALA A 2 -15.46 17.61 -28.22
CA ALA A 2 -14.85 17.30 -26.93
C ALA A 2 -15.08 15.82 -26.60
N PHE A 3 -14.00 15.06 -26.41
CA PHE A 3 -14.08 13.71 -25.86
C PHE A 3 -14.31 13.85 -24.35
N ALA A 4 -15.58 13.85 -23.93
CA ALA A 4 -15.93 13.75 -22.53
C ALA A 4 -15.78 12.27 -22.11
N PHE A 5 -14.77 11.98 -21.29
CA PHE A 5 -14.70 10.69 -20.60
C PHE A 5 -15.77 10.69 -19.52
N THR A 6 -16.78 9.83 -19.66
CA THR A 6 -17.73 9.57 -18.57
C THR A 6 -16.94 9.02 -17.39
N PHE A 7 -17.09 9.67 -16.23
CA PHE A 7 -16.47 9.18 -15.01
C PHE A 7 -17.08 7.80 -14.68
N PRO A 8 -16.25 6.77 -14.45
CA PRO A 8 -16.76 5.43 -14.18
C PRO A 8 -17.52 5.43 -12.84
N ALA A 9 -18.76 4.95 -12.87
CA ALA A 9 -19.61 4.81 -11.70
C ALA A 9 -19.22 3.55 -10.92
N ILE A 10 -18.06 3.58 -10.26
CA ILE A 10 -17.59 2.50 -9.38
C ILE A 10 -18.21 2.70 -8.00
N ASP A 11 -18.82 1.64 -7.46
CA ASP A 11 -19.36 1.68 -6.10
C ASP A 11 -18.21 1.86 -5.09
N PRO A 12 -18.25 2.89 -4.23
CA PRO A 12 -17.23 3.08 -3.20
C PRO A 12 -17.23 1.97 -2.14
N VAL A 13 -18.33 1.23 -2.00
CA VAL A 13 -18.48 0.10 -1.08
C VAL A 13 -17.94 -1.17 -1.73
N LEU A 14 -17.03 -1.81 -1.02
CA LEU A 14 -16.47 -3.11 -1.40
C LEU A 14 -17.38 -4.24 -0.89
N ILE A 15 -17.65 -4.24 0.43
CA ILE A 15 -18.43 -5.25 1.14
C ILE A 15 -19.26 -4.52 2.20
N GLU A 16 -20.52 -4.90 2.30
CA GLU A 16 -21.45 -4.44 3.34
C GLU A 16 -21.98 -5.64 4.12
N ILE A 17 -21.76 -5.63 5.43
CA ILE A 17 -22.25 -6.65 6.36
C ILE A 17 -23.05 -5.93 7.45
N GLY A 18 -24.35 -5.79 7.22
CA GLY A 18 -25.25 -5.07 8.11
C GLY A 18 -24.76 -3.62 8.34
N PRO A 19 -24.54 -3.17 9.59
CA PRO A 19 -24.06 -1.82 9.87
C PRO A 19 -22.57 -1.58 9.51
N ILE A 20 -21.84 -2.61 9.07
CA ILE A 20 -20.41 -2.52 8.78
C ILE A 20 -20.19 -2.40 7.28
N VAL A 21 -19.62 -1.26 6.86
CA VAL A 21 -19.34 -0.95 5.45
C VAL A 21 -17.83 -0.85 5.24
N ILE A 22 -17.29 -1.72 4.39
CA ILE A 22 -15.88 -1.69 3.97
C ILE A 22 -15.80 -0.98 2.62
N ARG A 23 -14.92 0.02 2.50
CA ARG A 23 -14.74 0.81 1.27
C ARG A 23 -13.39 0.53 0.61
N TRP A 24 -13.31 0.77 -0.70
CA TRP A 24 -12.08 0.56 -1.47
C TRP A 24 -10.88 1.37 -0.95
N TYR A 25 -11.09 2.58 -0.45
CA TYR A 25 -10.00 3.38 0.10
C TYR A 25 -9.36 2.72 1.33
N ALA A 26 -10.13 1.95 2.12
CA ALA A 26 -9.61 1.27 3.29
C ALA A 26 -8.59 0.21 2.87
N LEU A 27 -8.90 -0.55 1.81
CA LEU A 27 -7.94 -1.47 1.20
C LEU A 27 -6.70 -0.75 0.69
N ALA A 28 -6.86 0.39 0.03
CA ALA A 28 -5.72 1.17 -0.46
C ALA A 28 -4.78 1.61 0.67
N TYR A 29 -5.33 2.06 1.80
CA TYR A 29 -4.53 2.41 2.98
C TYR A 29 -3.80 1.19 3.56
N ILE A 30 -4.49 0.06 3.73
CA ILE A 30 -3.89 -1.17 4.25
C ILE A 30 -2.77 -1.66 3.32
N ALA A 31 -3.03 -1.70 2.00
CA ALA A 31 -2.06 -2.12 1.02
C ALA A 31 -0.83 -1.18 1.01
N GLY A 32 -1.04 0.13 1.04
CA GLY A 32 0.04 1.11 1.10
C GLY A 32 0.91 0.94 2.35
N LEU A 33 0.28 0.72 3.51
CA LEU A 33 0.99 0.48 4.76
C LEU A 33 1.81 -0.82 4.70
N LEU A 34 1.23 -1.91 4.23
CA LEU A 34 1.90 -3.21 4.12
C LEU A 34 3.09 -3.16 3.17
N LEU A 35 2.92 -2.51 2.01
CA LEU A 35 3.99 -2.35 1.02
C LEU A 35 5.11 -1.45 1.55
N GLY A 36 4.77 -0.32 2.16
CA GLY A 36 5.75 0.57 2.78
C GLY A 36 6.54 -0.12 3.89
N TRP A 37 5.84 -0.88 4.75
CA TRP A 37 6.47 -1.68 5.80
C TRP A 37 7.39 -2.75 5.23
N GLN A 38 6.95 -3.49 4.23
CA GLN A 38 7.76 -4.51 3.58
C GLN A 38 9.01 -3.91 2.92
N LEU A 39 8.88 -2.74 2.29
CA LEU A 39 10.01 -2.02 1.71
C LEU A 39 11.01 -1.59 2.78
N MET A 40 10.54 -0.98 3.86
CA MET A 40 11.40 -0.60 5.00
C MET A 40 12.15 -1.80 5.57
N ARG A 41 11.47 -2.94 5.74
CA ARG A 41 12.10 -4.19 6.20
C ARG A 41 13.10 -4.79 5.22
N ARG A 42 12.97 -4.52 3.92
CA ARG A 42 13.94 -4.94 2.90
C ARG A 42 15.18 -4.05 2.96
N LEU A 43 14.99 -2.73 3.02
CA LEU A 43 16.09 -1.76 3.13
C LEU A 43 16.88 -1.92 4.45
N ALA A 44 16.20 -2.12 5.57
CA ALA A 44 16.87 -2.30 6.86
C ALA A 44 17.77 -3.55 6.86
N ARG A 45 17.37 -4.61 6.15
CA ARG A 45 18.20 -5.82 6.00
C ARG A 45 19.44 -5.57 5.15
N SER A 46 19.33 -4.82 4.05
CA SER A 46 20.49 -4.50 3.22
C SER A 46 21.48 -3.56 3.92
N VAL A 47 21.01 -2.67 4.79
CA VAL A 47 21.90 -1.79 5.57
C VAL A 47 22.67 -2.57 6.64
N SER A 48 22.04 -3.54 7.31
CA SER A 48 22.73 -4.36 8.32
C SER A 48 23.90 -5.15 7.73
N ASP A 49 23.78 -5.59 6.48
CA ASP A 49 24.82 -6.36 5.78
C ASP A 49 26.07 -5.50 5.52
N GLN A 50 25.88 -4.22 5.14
CA GLN A 50 26.96 -3.29 4.85
C GLN A 50 27.72 -2.83 6.09
N ILE A 51 27.05 -2.71 7.24
CA ILE A 51 27.69 -2.31 8.50
C ILE A 51 28.52 -3.47 9.07
N ALA A 52 28.09 -4.72 8.88
CA ALA A 52 28.82 -5.89 9.34
C ALA A 52 30.12 -6.15 8.54
N GLU A 53 30.22 -5.66 7.30
CA GLU A 53 31.44 -5.76 6.48
C GLU A 53 32.47 -4.67 6.81
N ILE A 54 32.03 -3.53 7.35
CA ILE A 54 32.90 -2.37 7.67
C ILE A 54 33.55 -2.46 9.07
N ASP A 55 33.08 -3.35 9.95
CA ASP A 55 33.56 -3.50 11.33
C ASP A 55 34.37 -4.79 11.56
N VAL A 56 35.12 -5.26 10.56
CA VAL A 56 36.05 -6.39 10.72
C VAL A 56 37.46 -5.98 10.28
N ASP A 57 38.13 -5.22 11.14
CA ASP A 57 39.59 -5.10 11.26
C ASP A 57 39.98 -5.08 12.76
#